data_AF-A0A7V6JW77-F1
#
_entry.id   AF-A0A7V6JW77-F1
#
_cell.length_a   1.000
_cell.length_b   1.000
_cell.length_c   1.000
_cell.angle_alpha   90.00
_cell.angle_beta   90.00
_cell.angle_gamma   90.00
#
_symmetry.space_group_name_H-M   'P 1'
#
loop_
_entity.id
_entity.type
_entity.pdbx_description
1 polymer ?
#
loop_
_entity_poly.entity_id
_entity_poly.type
_entity_poly.pdbx_seq_one_letter_code
_entity_poly.pdbx_strand_id
1 'polypeptide(L)'
;MTVVNKTYINSSGIKVLEYIPPVSIMLDLPHILTLGKILSINMPYLKLEKKIVGHDIVAIRLIDFEDENGIVTLYVQELKSKKTYYLSANMDYDGDMWMWSLADYKTLTCSTN
;
A
#
# COMPACT_ATOMS: atom_id res chain seq x y z
N MET A 1 -12.06 -17.94 -17.64
CA MET A 1 -12.78 -16.99 -16.78
C MET A 1 -12.23 -15.61 -17.08
N THR A 2 -13.05 -14.73 -17.63
CA THR A 2 -12.71 -13.31 -17.81
C THR A 2 -12.55 -12.70 -16.42
N VAL A 3 -11.31 -12.42 -16.01
CA VAL A 3 -11.07 -11.70 -14.75
C VAL A 3 -11.51 -10.28 -15.01
N VAL A 4 -12.68 -9.90 -14.50
CA VAL A 4 -13.09 -8.50 -14.49
C VAL A 4 -12.12 -7.81 -13.53
N ASN A 5 -11.32 -6.87 -14.04
CA ASN A 5 -10.45 -6.05 -13.19
C ASN A 5 -11.33 -5.31 -12.20
N LYS A 6 -11.28 -5.71 -10.93
CA LYS A 6 -11.98 -5.05 -9.83
C LYS A 6 -11.32 -3.70 -9.60
N THR A 7 -12.11 -2.63 -9.55
CA THR A 7 -11.62 -1.26 -9.30
C THR A 7 -12.43 -0.62 -8.19
N TYR A 8 -11.81 0.30 -7.46
CA TYR A 8 -12.48 1.17 -6.52
C TYR A 8 -12.31 2.63 -6.93
N ILE A 9 -13.44 3.34 -7.00
CA ILE A 9 -13.52 4.78 -7.24
C ILE A 9 -13.99 5.41 -5.93
N ASN A 10 -13.21 6.35 -5.42
CA ASN A 10 -13.53 7.04 -4.17
C ASN A 10 -14.71 8.02 -4.35
N SER A 11 -15.17 8.58 -3.24
CA SER A 11 -16.24 9.59 -3.17
C SER A 11 -15.98 10.85 -4.02
N SER A 12 -14.73 11.13 -4.37
CA SER A 12 -14.34 12.23 -5.27
C SER A 12 -14.35 11.86 -6.76
N GLY A 13 -14.73 10.63 -7.11
CA GLY A 13 -14.76 10.15 -8.50
C GLY A 13 -13.38 9.74 -9.05
N ILE A 14 -12.37 9.61 -8.19
CA ILE A 14 -11.01 9.22 -8.58
C ILE A 14 -10.83 7.71 -8.38
N LYS A 15 -10.29 7.02 -9.39
CA LYS A 15 -9.89 5.62 -9.25
C LYS A 15 -8.66 5.53 -8.36
N VAL A 16 -8.79 4.86 -7.21
CA VAL A 16 -7.70 4.73 -6.23
C VAL A 16 -7.25 3.29 -6.04
N LEU A 17 -8.03 2.30 -6.47
CA LEU A 17 -7.62 0.89 -6.48
C LEU A 17 -7.95 0.27 -7.84
N GLU A 18 -7.02 -0.52 -8.36
CA GLU A 18 -7.25 -1.42 -9.48
C GLU A 18 -6.56 -2.76 -9.23
N TYR A 19 -7.30 -3.84 -9.34
CA TYR A 19 -6.75 -5.18 -9.34
C TYR A 19 -6.06 -5.44 -10.67
N ILE A 20 -4.81 -5.90 -10.58
CA ILE A 20 -3.98 -6.31 -11.71
C ILE A 20 -3.68 -7.80 -11.52
N PRO A 21 -4.54 -8.67 -12.07
CA PRO A 21 -4.38 -10.11 -11.94
C PRO A 21 -3.03 -10.58 -12.51
N PRO A 22 -2.42 -11.64 -11.95
CA PRO A 22 -3.01 -12.52 -10.93
C PRO A 22 -2.71 -12.14 -9.47
N VAL A 23 -1.73 -11.27 -9.21
CA VAL A 23 -1.13 -11.13 -7.86
C VAL A 23 -0.77 -9.69 -7.48
N SER A 24 -1.33 -8.70 -8.19
CA SER A 24 -0.95 -7.31 -8.04
C SER A 24 -2.16 -6.39 -7.90
N ILE A 25 -1.96 -5.24 -7.27
CA ILE A 25 -2.91 -4.12 -7.21
C ILE A 25 -2.18 -2.83 -7.52
N MET A 26 -2.84 -1.92 -8.21
CA MET A 26 -2.45 -0.51 -8.24
C MET A 26 -3.23 0.21 -7.13
N LEU A 27 -2.52 0.92 -6.25
CA LEU A 27 -3.12 1.63 -5.12
C LEU A 27 -2.67 3.08 -5.12
N ASP A 28 -3.52 3.99 -5.61
CA ASP A 28 -3.18 5.41 -5.77
C ASP A 28 -3.61 6.23 -4.55
N LEU A 29 -2.90 6.04 -3.44
CA LEU A 29 -3.11 6.77 -2.19
C LEU A 29 -1.87 7.62 -1.86
N PRO A 30 -1.92 8.95 -2.07
CA PRO A 30 -0.78 9.84 -1.83
C PRO A 30 -0.28 9.80 -0.38
N HIS A 31 -1.20 9.72 0.59
CA HIS A 31 -0.90 9.79 2.02
C HIS A 31 -0.11 8.56 2.55
N ILE A 32 -0.15 7.43 1.85
CA ILE A 32 0.70 6.25 2.13
C ILE A 32 1.82 6.04 1.11
N LEU A 33 2.13 7.04 0.27
CA LEU A 33 3.21 7.02 -0.73
C LEU A 33 3.09 5.93 -1.81
N THR A 34 1.86 5.56 -2.19
CA THR A 34 1.63 4.53 -3.22
C THR A 34 1.16 5.08 -4.57
N LEU A 35 1.14 6.41 -4.75
CA LEU A 35 0.72 7.04 -6.02
C LEU A 35 1.47 6.48 -7.25
N GLY A 36 0.71 5.96 -8.21
CA GLY A 36 1.19 5.35 -9.45
C GLY A 36 1.90 4.01 -9.26
N LYS A 37 1.79 3.39 -8.08
CA LYS A 37 2.54 2.17 -7.75
C LYS A 37 1.70 0.93 -7.85
N ILE A 38 2.35 -0.12 -8.35
CA ILE A 38 1.80 -1.48 -8.39
C ILE A 38 2.41 -2.27 -7.25
N LEU A 39 1.59 -2.66 -6.28
CA LEU A 39 1.96 -3.56 -5.21
C LEU A 39 1.68 -5.01 -5.66
N SER A 40 2.71 -5.84 -5.68
CA SER A 40 2.63 -7.27 -6.00
C SER A 40 2.92 -8.15 -4.79
N ILE A 41 2.23 -9.28 -4.68
CA ILE A 41 2.47 -10.31 -3.66
C ILE A 41 3.92 -10.83 -3.77
N ASN A 42 4.51 -11.17 -2.62
CA ASN A 42 5.90 -11.60 -2.41
C ASN A 42 6.98 -10.55 -2.69
N MET A 43 6.61 -9.34 -3.13
CA MET A 43 7.58 -8.27 -3.32
C MET A 43 7.92 -7.56 -2.00
N PRO A 44 9.19 -7.13 -1.82
CA PRO A 44 9.60 -6.38 -0.66
C PRO A 44 9.29 -4.88 -0.79
N TYR A 45 8.88 -4.27 0.30
CA TYR A 45 8.61 -2.83 0.45
C TYR A 45 9.21 -2.32 1.75
N LEU A 46 9.44 -1.01 1.82
CA LEU A 46 9.82 -0.32 3.04
C LEU A 46 8.58 0.31 3.66
N LYS A 47 8.23 -0.16 4.84
CA LYS A 47 7.23 0.43 5.71
C LYS A 47 7.89 1.54 6.52
N LEU A 48 7.30 2.71 6.48
CA LEU A 48 7.63 3.85 7.35
C LEU A 48 6.45 4.07 8.29
N GLU A 49 6.70 4.06 9.60
CA GLU A 49 5.67 4.35 10.61
C GLU A 49 6.09 5.55 11.46
N LYS A 50 5.20 6.54 11.56
CA LYS A 50 5.45 7.74 12.38
C LYS A 50 5.12 7.41 13.83
N LYS A 51 6.14 7.31 14.68
CA LYS A 51 5.96 7.08 16.12
C LYS A 51 6.01 8.41 16.88
N ILE A 52 5.49 8.41 18.11
CA ILE A 52 5.54 9.57 19.03
C ILE A 52 7.00 10.04 19.23
N VAL A 53 7.96 9.11 19.14
CA VAL A 53 9.40 9.40 19.11
C VAL A 53 10.04 8.62 17.96
N GLY A 54 10.57 9.35 16.98
CA GLY A 54 11.32 8.80 15.85
C GLY A 54 10.46 8.20 14.72
N HIS A 55 11.15 7.60 13.76
CA HIS A 55 10.55 6.86 12.64
C HIS A 55 10.95 5.40 12.76
N ASP A 56 9.99 4.49 12.63
CA ASP A 56 10.29 3.06 12.49
C ASP A 56 10.31 2.70 11.01
N ILE A 57 11.46 2.24 10.53
CA ILE A 57 11.69 1.85 9.14
C ILE A 57 11.90 0.35 9.11
N VAL A 58 10.95 -0.37 8.50
CA VAL A 58 10.97 -1.83 8.46
C VAL A 58 10.79 -2.32 7.04
N ALA A 59 11.66 -3.23 6.61
CA ALA A 59 11.47 -3.94 5.35
C ALA A 59 10.43 -5.04 5.55
N ILE A 60 9.38 -5.00 4.75
CA ILE A 60 8.27 -5.94 4.75
C ILE A 60 8.13 -6.61 3.38
N ARG A 61 7.41 -7.72 3.29
CA ARG A 61 6.89 -8.28 2.04
C ARG A 61 5.37 -8.28 2.08
N LEU A 62 4.74 -8.04 0.94
CA LEU A 62 3.29 -8.23 0.78
C LEU A 62 3.00 -9.72 0.67
N ILE A 63 2.09 -10.24 1.49
CA ILE A 63 1.65 -11.64 1.43
C ILE A 63 0.30 -11.73 0.72
N ASP A 64 -0.62 -10.83 1.06
CA ASP A 64 -1.96 -10.82 0.49
C ASP A 64 -2.56 -9.42 0.57
N PHE A 65 -3.66 -9.20 -0.13
CA PHE A 65 -4.44 -7.97 -0.06
C PHE A 65 -5.93 -8.24 -0.26
N GLU A 66 -6.75 -7.45 0.39
CA GLU A 66 -8.20 -7.47 0.26
C GLU A 66 -8.75 -6.04 0.34
N ASP A 67 -9.95 -5.83 -0.20
CA ASP A 67 -10.69 -4.59 -0.03
C ASP A 67 -12.14 -4.89 0.38
N GLU A 68 -12.62 -4.16 1.39
CA GLU A 68 -13.96 -4.26 1.91
C GLU A 68 -14.44 -2.87 2.35
N ASN A 69 -15.65 -2.47 1.94
CA ASN A 69 -16.33 -1.24 2.40
C ASN A 69 -15.47 0.05 2.32
N GLY A 70 -14.68 0.22 1.25
CA GLY A 70 -13.82 1.41 1.07
C GLY A 70 -12.52 1.36 1.86
N ILE A 71 -12.23 0.25 2.55
CA ILE A 71 -10.97 0.01 3.24
C ILE A 71 -10.17 -1.01 2.45
N VAL A 72 -8.90 -0.69 2.15
CA VAL A 72 -7.94 -1.66 1.64
C VAL A 72 -7.13 -2.21 2.81
N THR A 73 -7.00 -3.53 2.88
CA THR A 73 -6.21 -4.24 3.89
C THR A 73 -5.08 -4.98 3.20
N LEU A 74 -3.85 -4.68 3.60
CA LEU A 74 -2.63 -5.32 3.13
C LEU A 74 -2.11 -6.26 4.20
N TYR A 75 -2.02 -7.54 3.90
CA TYR A 75 -1.39 -8.52 4.77
C TYR A 75 0.10 -8.59 4.48
N VAL A 76 0.94 -8.28 5.48
CA VAL A 76 2.37 -8.11 5.29
C VAL A 76 3.20 -8.90 6.31
N GLN A 77 4.46 -9.17 5.95
CA GLN A 77 5.45 -9.77 6.86
C GLN A 77 6.76 -8.99 6.88
N GLU A 78 7.28 -8.72 8.07
CA GLU A 78 8.62 -8.18 8.25
C GLU A 78 9.70 -9.17 7.84
N LEU A 79 10.67 -8.71 7.05
CA LEU A 79 11.73 -9.58 6.54
C LEU A 79 12.68 -10.08 7.62
N LYS A 80 12.98 -9.22 8.62
CA LYS A 80 13.95 -9.49 9.69
C LYS A 80 13.35 -10.34 10.83
N SER A 81 12.21 -9.92 11.38
CA SER A 81 11.58 -10.59 12.53
C SER A 81 10.65 -11.73 12.13
N LYS A 82 10.26 -11.82 10.85
CA LYS A 82 9.20 -12.70 10.33
C LYS A 82 7.80 -12.46 10.91
N LYS A 83 7.61 -11.38 11.68
CA LYS A 83 6.30 -10.99 12.22
C LYS A 83 5.35 -10.62 11.08
N THR A 84 4.12 -11.10 11.15
CA THR A 84 3.05 -10.79 10.19
C THR A 84 1.99 -9.89 10.82
N TYR A 85 1.42 -8.97 10.06
CA TYR A 85 0.32 -8.11 10.50
C TYR A 85 -0.42 -7.50 9.32
N TYR A 86 -1.55 -6.87 9.61
CA TYR A 86 -2.37 -6.17 8.63
C TYR A 86 -2.09 -4.66 8.68
N LEU A 87 -2.05 -4.05 7.51
CA LEU A 87 -2.00 -2.62 7.31
C LEU A 87 -3.26 -2.21 6.55
N SER A 88 -4.13 -1.43 7.17
CA SER A 88 -5.35 -0.95 6.53
C SER A 88 -5.28 0.55 6.24
N ALA A 89 -5.86 0.94 5.11
CA ALA A 89 -6.00 2.34 4.68
C ALA A 89 -7.43 2.58 4.19
N ASN A 90 -7.97 3.76 4.53
CA ASN A 90 -9.26 4.19 4.00
C ASN A 90 -9.05 4.81 2.62
N MET A 91 -9.70 4.25 1.60
CA MET A 91 -9.58 4.68 0.21
C MET A 91 -10.35 5.99 -0.09
N ASP A 92 -11.24 6.41 0.81
CA ASP A 92 -11.92 7.71 0.79
C ASP A 92 -11.19 8.80 1.58
N TYR A 93 -10.11 8.45 2.30
CA TYR A 93 -9.38 9.43 3.10
C TYR A 93 -8.57 10.39 2.22
N ASP A 94 -8.86 11.69 2.36
CA ASP A 94 -8.28 12.80 1.61
C ASP A 94 -7.31 13.67 2.44
N GLY A 95 -7.07 13.30 3.71
CA GLY A 95 -6.18 14.05 4.60
C GLY A 95 -4.70 13.73 4.42
N ASP A 96 -3.86 14.60 4.96
CA ASP A 96 -2.40 14.55 4.82
C ASP A 96 -1.68 13.65 5.84
N MET A 97 -2.40 13.06 6.79
CA MET A 97 -1.77 12.38 7.93
C MET A 97 -2.22 10.94 8.07
N TRP A 98 -1.36 10.01 7.64
CA TRP A 98 -1.50 8.58 7.94
C TRP A 98 -0.41 8.12 8.91
N MET A 99 -0.71 7.07 9.70
CA MET A 99 0.25 6.54 10.68
C MET A 99 1.39 5.73 10.02
N TRP A 100 1.21 5.29 8.77
CA TRP A 100 2.20 4.52 8.03
C TRP A 100 2.21 4.83 6.54
N SER A 101 3.30 4.51 5.83
CA SER A 101 3.40 4.57 4.38
C SER A 101 4.26 3.43 3.82
N LEU A 102 4.08 3.12 2.52
CA LEU A 102 4.84 2.10 1.81
C LEU A 102 5.61 2.72 0.65
N ALA A 103 6.94 2.58 0.71
CA ALA A 103 7.82 2.96 -0.37
C ALA A 103 8.54 1.72 -0.91
N ASP A 104 8.57 1.60 -2.23
CA ASP A 104 9.47 0.69 -2.93
C ASP A 104 10.88 1.27 -2.98
N TYR A 105 11.88 0.38 -3.11
CA TYR A 105 13.28 0.77 -3.16
C TYR A 105 13.58 1.81 -4.26
N LYS A 106 12.93 1.69 -5.42
CA LYS A 106 13.09 2.63 -6.54
C LYS A 106 12.65 4.04 -6.16
N THR A 107 11.52 4.22 -5.47
CA THR A 107 11.08 5.55 -5.04
C THR A 107 12.02 6.17 -4.01
N LEU A 108 12.66 5.36 -3.15
CA LEU A 108 13.60 5.86 -2.16
C LEU A 108 14.98 6.20 -2.73
N THR A 109 15.36 5.58 -3.84
CA THR A 109 16.67 5.78 -4.49
C THR A 109 16.61 6.72 -5.70
N CYS A 110 15.44 6.89 -6.32
CA CYS A 110 15.14 8.02 -7.19
C CYS A 110 14.60 9.19 -6.35
N SER A 111 15.44 9.74 -5.48
CA SER A 111 15.33 11.16 -5.16
C SER A 111 15.98 11.97 -6.29
N THR A 112 15.37 13.10 -6.64
CA THR A 112 15.83 14.16 -7.57
C THR A 112 15.83 13.85 -9.08
N ASN A 113 14.88 14.46 -9.81
CA ASN A 113 15.04 15.81 -10.39
C ASN A 113 13.70 16.53 -10.47
#